data_AF-G1K0U1-F1
#
_entry.id   AF-G1K0U1-F1
#
_cell.length_a   1.000
_cell.length_b   1.000
_cell.length_c   1.000
_cell.angle_alpha   90.00
_cell.angle_beta   90.00
_cell.angle_gamma   90.00
#
_symmetry.space_group_name_H-M   'P 1'
#
loop_
_entity.id
_entity.type
_entity.pdbx_description
1 polymer ?
#
loop_
_entity_poly.entity_id
_entity_poly.type
_entity_poly.pdbx_seq_one_letter_code
_entity_poly.pdbx_strand_id
1 'polypeptide(L)'
;WLGLAVPSQWLMSVFGVENTALVDIETSRLPIIDNPLSQKIRSLISNICSSRHRSMRLTIIRQRDKMEVVMKHFLVEDKGIDGSSSYVDFLCHLHKEIRNLLS
;
A
#
# COMPACT_ATOMS: atom_id res chain seq x y z
N TRP A 1 -0.94 3.83 -2.08
CA TRP A 1 0.24 4.51 -1.52
C TRP A 1 0.76 5.49 -2.56
N LEU A 2 1.10 6.71 -2.16
CA LEU A 2 1.55 7.80 -3.02
C LEU A 2 2.96 8.22 -2.59
N GLY A 3 3.94 8.07 -3.48
CA GLY A 3 5.31 8.51 -3.25
C GLY A 3 5.47 10.02 -3.36
N LEU A 4 6.55 10.56 -2.81
CA LEU A 4 6.89 11.99 -2.88
C LEU A 4 7.19 12.45 -4.31
N ALA A 5 7.73 11.56 -5.14
CA ALA A 5 8.12 11.85 -6.52
C ALA A 5 7.06 11.45 -7.57
N VAL A 6 5.79 11.34 -7.17
CA VAL A 6 4.71 11.03 -8.12
C VAL A 6 4.55 12.19 -9.10
N PRO A 7 4.44 11.94 -10.43
CA PRO A 7 4.23 12.98 -11.41
C PRO A 7 2.93 13.77 -11.18
N SER A 8 3.00 15.11 -11.26
CA SER A 8 1.83 15.98 -11.10
C SER A 8 0.73 15.72 -12.13
N GLN A 9 1.09 15.38 -13.37
CA GLN A 9 0.14 14.98 -14.41
C GLN A 9 -0.66 13.74 -14.02
N TRP A 10 -0.03 12.77 -13.35
CA TRP A 10 -0.70 11.57 -12.86
C TRP A 10 -1.64 11.91 -11.70
N LEU A 11 -1.20 12.77 -10.77
CA LEU A 11 -2.04 13.24 -9.65
C LEU A 11 -3.28 14.00 -10.14
N MET A 12 -3.13 14.90 -11.12
CA MET A 12 -4.27 15.59 -11.71
C MET A 12 -5.23 14.60 -12.39
N SER A 13 -4.69 13.61 -13.10
CA SER A 13 -5.52 12.61 -13.78
C SER A 13 -6.28 11.70 -12.80
N VAL A 14 -5.71 11.38 -11.63
CA VAL A 14 -6.32 10.40 -10.70
C VAL A 14 -7.09 11.06 -9.57
N PHE A 15 -6.56 12.15 -9.02
CA PHE A 15 -7.07 12.86 -7.84
C PHE A 15 -7.58 14.27 -8.14
N GLY A 16 -7.29 14.84 -9.33
CA GLY A 16 -7.74 16.19 -9.69
C GLY A 16 -6.97 17.29 -8.97
N VAL A 17 -5.80 16.96 -8.38
CA VAL A 17 -4.97 17.88 -7.61
C VAL A 17 -3.55 17.94 -8.18
N GLU A 18 -2.89 19.09 -8.01
CA GLU A 18 -1.55 19.33 -8.55
C GLU A 18 -0.43 18.71 -7.69
N ASN A 19 -0.68 18.49 -6.40
CA ASN A 19 0.33 18.02 -5.45
C ASN A 19 -0.25 16.97 -4.47
N THR A 20 0.60 16.03 -4.06
CA THR A 20 0.31 15.02 -3.04
C THR A 20 -0.18 15.61 -1.71
N ALA A 21 0.29 16.80 -1.35
CA ALA A 21 -0.15 17.50 -0.14
C ALA A 21 -1.65 17.87 -0.16
N LEU A 22 -2.22 18.08 -1.35
CA LEU A 22 -3.62 18.45 -1.56
C LEU A 22 -4.55 17.24 -1.72
N VAL A 23 -4.00 16.02 -1.76
CA VAL A 23 -4.79 14.80 -1.82
C VAL A 23 -5.54 14.63 -0.50
N ASP A 24 -6.86 14.56 -0.60
CA ASP A 24 -7.71 14.18 0.52
C ASP A 24 -7.52 12.70 0.85
N ILE A 25 -7.01 12.44 2.06
CA ILE A 25 -6.77 11.08 2.58
C ILE A 25 -7.93 10.60 3.45
N GLU A 26 -8.76 11.51 3.97
CA GLU A 26 -9.88 11.14 4.83
C GLU A 26 -10.98 10.48 4.00
N THR A 27 -11.14 10.93 2.76
CA THR A 27 -12.06 10.30 1.82
C THR A 27 -11.59 8.90 1.44
N SER A 28 -12.33 7.88 1.89
CA SER A 28 -12.11 6.47 1.55
C SER A 28 -12.60 6.10 0.12
N ARG A 29 -12.60 7.06 -0.81
CA ARG A 29 -13.12 6.93 -2.19
C ARG A 29 -12.24 7.74 -3.14
N LEU A 30 -12.09 7.25 -4.37
CA LEU A 30 -11.45 8.03 -5.43
C LEU A 30 -12.44 9.03 -6.03
N PRO A 31 -11.99 10.23 -6.41
CA PRO A 31 -12.83 11.18 -7.12
C PRO A 31 -13.22 10.64 -8.50
N ILE A 32 -14.40 11.06 -8.98
CA ILE A 32 -14.92 10.69 -10.29
C ILE A 32 -14.38 11.69 -11.30
N ILE A 33 -13.29 11.31 -11.98
CA ILE A 33 -12.68 12.12 -13.03
C ILE A 33 -12.83 11.39 -14.35
N ASP A 34 -13.30 12.10 -15.37
CA ASP A 34 -13.53 11.50 -16.68
C ASP A 34 -12.24 11.49 -17.50
N ASN A 35 -11.42 10.47 -17.27
CA ASN A 35 -10.27 10.16 -18.11
C ASN A 35 -9.97 8.65 -18.08
N PRO A 36 -9.27 8.14 -19.11
CA PRO A 36 -9.01 6.70 -19.24
C PRO A 36 -8.25 6.09 -18.05
N LEU A 37 -7.33 6.86 -17.44
CA LEU A 37 -6.51 6.38 -16.32
C LEU A 37 -7.34 6.22 -15.03
N SER A 38 -8.13 7.23 -14.67
CA SER A 38 -9.02 7.20 -13.51
C SER A 38 -10.09 6.12 -13.67
N GLN A 39 -10.67 5.96 -14.86
CA GLN A 39 -11.61 4.88 -15.16
C GLN A 39 -10.95 3.50 -14.98
N LYS A 40 -9.73 3.31 -15.50
CA LYS A 40 -8.98 2.06 -15.36
C LYS A 40 -8.65 1.71 -13.90
N ILE A 41 -8.20 2.69 -13.12
CA ILE A 41 -7.90 2.49 -11.69
C ILE A 41 -9.18 2.14 -10.91
N ARG A 42 -10.28 2.85 -11.14
CA ARG A 42 -11.57 2.56 -10.49
C ARG A 42 -12.10 1.18 -10.86
N SER A 43 -11.99 0.80 -12.13
CA SER A 43 -12.37 -0.55 -12.59
C SER A 43 -11.54 -1.63 -11.91
N LEU A 44 -10.21 -1.45 -11.82
CA LEU A 44 -9.32 -2.38 -11.12
C LEU A 44 -9.70 -2.54 -9.64
N ILE A 45 -9.94 -1.43 -8.94
CA ILE A 45 -10.36 -1.47 -7.52
C ILE A 45 -11.71 -2.17 -7.38
N SER A 46 -12.66 -1.87 -8.27
CA SER A 46 -13.98 -2.51 -8.29
C SER A 46 -13.86 -4.02 -8.48
N ASN A 47 -13.03 -4.48 -9.42
CA ASN A 47 -12.80 -5.90 -9.70
C ASN A 47 -12.14 -6.62 -8.51
N ILE A 48 -11.18 -5.97 -7.85
CA ILE A 48 -10.56 -6.54 -6.65
C ILE A 48 -11.60 -6.64 -5.52
N CYS A 49 -12.41 -5.60 -5.31
CA CYS A 49 -13.46 -5.62 -4.28
C CYS A 49 -14.56 -6.64 -4.58
N SER A 50 -14.95 -6.85 -5.83
CA SER A 50 -15.97 -7.84 -6.23
C SER A 50 -15.47 -9.28 -6.13
N SER A 51 -14.16 -9.51 -6.29
CA SER A 51 -13.54 -10.84 -6.12
C SER A 51 -13.52 -11.33 -4.66
N ARG A 52 -13.82 -10.46 -3.69
CA ARG A 52 -13.75 -10.76 -2.25
C ARG A 52 -15.16 -10.84 -1.67
N HIS A 53 -15.34 -11.73 -0.70
CA HIS A 53 -16.62 -11.88 0.01
C HIS A 53 -17.03 -10.66 0.84
N ARG A 54 -16.08 -9.79 1.20
CA ARG A 54 -16.32 -8.57 1.97
C ARG A 54 -15.80 -7.37 1.21
N SER A 55 -16.60 -6.30 1.19
CA SER A 55 -16.18 -5.01 0.63
C SER A 55 -15.01 -4.45 1.44
N MET A 56 -13.91 -4.15 0.76
CA MET A 56 -12.72 -3.58 1.39
C MET A 56 -12.83 -2.06 1.41
N ARG A 57 -12.44 -1.46 2.55
CA ARG A 57 -12.31 0.00 2.66
C ARG A 57 -11.03 0.44 1.95
N LEU A 58 -11.16 1.35 0.97
CA LEU A 58 -10.01 1.99 0.35
C LEU A 58 -9.38 2.98 1.32
N THR A 59 -8.06 2.94 1.49
CA THR A 59 -7.31 3.92 2.27
C THR A 59 -6.20 4.48 1.41
N ILE A 60 -6.22 5.80 1.23
CA ILE A 60 -5.17 6.53 0.52
C ILE A 60 -4.05 6.78 1.54
N ILE A 61 -2.80 6.61 1.13
CA ILE A 61 -1.65 6.73 2.05
C ILE A 61 -0.58 7.52 1.31
N ARG A 62 -0.06 8.58 1.94
CA ARG A 62 1.05 9.37 1.43
C ARG A 62 2.35 8.95 2.11
N GLN A 63 3.44 9.03 1.36
CA GLN A 63 4.78 8.82 1.90
C GLN A 63 5.11 9.88 2.96
N ARG A 64 5.74 9.47 4.05
CA ARG A 64 6.05 10.24 5.27
C ARG A 64 4.83 10.66 6.11
N ASP A 65 3.64 10.14 5.81
CA ASP A 65 2.44 10.40 6.62
C ASP A 65 2.25 9.33 7.71
N LYS A 66 1.46 9.63 8.75
CA LYS A 66 1.28 8.73 9.92
C LYS A 66 0.76 7.35 9.52
N MET A 67 -0.13 7.30 8.52
CA MET A 67 -0.72 6.05 8.03
C MET A 67 0.28 5.17 7.27
N GLU A 68 1.46 5.68 6.89
CA GLU A 68 2.53 4.87 6.30
C GLU A 68 3.06 3.84 7.30
N VAL A 69 3.08 4.16 8.59
CA VAL A 69 3.44 3.20 9.65
C VAL A 69 2.44 2.04 9.66
N VAL A 70 1.14 2.32 9.54
CA VAL A 70 0.12 1.26 9.45
C VAL A 70 0.30 0.45 8.16
N MET A 71 0.56 1.12 7.03
CA MET A 71 0.82 0.47 5.74
C MET A 71 1.98 -0.53 5.80
N LYS A 72 3.07 -0.17 6.49
CA LYS A 72 4.26 -1.03 6.64
C LYS A 72 3.97 -2.37 7.30
N HIS A 73 2.92 -2.47 8.13
CA HIS A 73 2.51 -3.77 8.69
C HIS A 73 1.98 -4.74 7.62
N PHE A 74 1.54 -4.24 6.46
CA PHE A 74 1.12 -5.07 5.33
C PHE A 74 2.31 -5.49 4.44
N LEU A 75 3.51 -4.95 4.66
CA LEU A 75 4.74 -5.34 3.98
C LEU A 75 5.44 -6.46 4.76
N VAL A 76 4.83 -7.65 4.72
CA VAL A 76 5.16 -8.79 5.61
C VAL A 76 6.56 -9.37 5.44
N GLU A 77 7.24 -9.07 4.33
CA GLU A 77 8.60 -9.54 4.08
C GLU A 77 9.67 -8.65 4.73
N ASP A 78 9.33 -7.37 4.96
CA ASP A 78 10.20 -6.41 5.59
C ASP A 78 10.29 -6.66 7.10
N LYS A 79 11.31 -6.07 7.73
CA LYS A 79 11.42 -6.07 9.18
C LYS A 79 10.27 -5.25 9.77
N GLY A 80 9.47 -5.87 10.64
CA GLY A 80 8.34 -5.19 11.25
C GLY A 80 8.75 -4.10 12.22
N ILE A 81 7.81 -3.19 12.45
CA ILE A 81 7.99 -1.98 13.28
C ILE A 81 8.03 -2.33 14.76
N ASP A 82 7.44 -3.46 15.12
CA ASP A 82 7.47 -4.11 16.43
C ASP A 82 8.77 -4.88 16.70
N GLY A 83 9.72 -4.86 15.76
CA GLY A 83 10.97 -5.60 15.87
C GLY A 83 10.88 -7.05 15.40
N SER A 84 9.75 -7.46 14.81
CA SER A 84 9.64 -8.77 14.17
C SER A 84 10.70 -8.95 13.07
N SER A 85 11.22 -10.17 12.97
CA SER A 85 12.23 -10.55 11.99
C SER A 85 11.72 -10.35 10.57
N SER A 86 12.60 -9.87 9.68
CA SER A 86 12.30 -9.90 8.25
C SER A 86 12.23 -11.35 7.75
N TYR A 87 11.68 -11.54 6.55
CA TYR A 87 11.66 -12.86 5.90
C TYR A 87 13.07 -13.49 5.83
N VAL A 88 14.10 -12.69 5.50
CA VAL A 88 15.48 -13.15 5.40
C VAL A 88 16.06 -13.54 6.77
N ASP A 89 15.81 -12.73 7.79
CA ASP A 89 16.24 -13.03 9.16
C ASP A 89 15.60 -14.32 9.67
N PHE A 90 14.32 -14.51 9.37
CA PHE A 90 13.57 -15.71 9.76
C PHE A 90 14.11 -16.97 9.06
N LEU A 91 14.43 -16.90 7.76
CA LEU A 91 15.07 -18.02 7.06
C LEU A 91 16.44 -18.36 7.65
N CYS A 92 17.25 -17.35 8.01
CA CYS A 92 18.53 -17.58 8.66
C CYS A 92 18.37 -18.24 10.03
N HIS A 93 17.38 -17.79 10.82
CA HIS A 93 17.03 -18.40 12.10
C HIS A 93 16.59 -19.86 11.94
N LEU A 94 15.66 -20.14 11.02
CA LEU A 94 15.21 -21.51 10.71
C LEU A 94 16.37 -22.42 10.31
N HIS A 95 17.27 -21.94 9.45
CA HIS A 95 18.43 -22.72 9.03
C HIS A 95 19.36 -23.07 10.21
N LYS A 96 19.56 -22.14 11.16
CA LYS A 96 20.34 -22.40 12.37
C LYS A 96 19.65 -23.42 13.29
N GLU A 97 18.35 -23.29 13.48
CA GLU A 97 17.56 -24.25 14.28
C GLU A 97 17.61 -25.67 13.69
N ILE A 98 17.43 -25.81 12.38
CA ILE A 98 17.54 -27.10 11.70
C ILE A 98 18.93 -27.71 11.90
N ARG A 99 19.99 -26.90 11.77
CA ARG A 99 21.37 -27.37 11.99
C ARG A 99 21.61 -27.82 13.44
N ASN A 100 21.06 -27.10 14.43
CA ASN A 100 21.20 -27.44 15.85
C ASN A 100 20.47 -28.74 16.22
N LEU A 101 19.36 -29.07 15.55
CA LEU A 101 18.62 -30.32 15.80
C LEU A 101 19.26 -31.55 15.15
N LEU A 102 20.03 -31.34 14.08
CA LEU A 102 20.68 -32.42 13.31
C LEU A 102 22.14 -32.66 13.75
N SER A 103 22.69 -31.81 14.60
CA SER A 103 24.06 -31.90 15.14
C SER A 103 24.05 -32.27 16.61
#